data_AF-A0A937YPU0-F1
#
_entry.id   AF-A0A937YPU0-F1
#
_cell.length_a   1.000
_cell.length_b   1.000
_cell.length_c   1.000
_cell.angle_alpha   90.00
_cell.angle_beta   90.00
_cell.angle_gamma   90.00
#
_symmetry.space_group_name_H-M   'P 1'
#
loop_
_entity.id
_entity.type
_entity.pdbx_description
1 polymer ?
#
loop_
_entity_poly.entity_id
_entity_poly.type
_entity_poly.pdbx_seq_one_letter_code
_entity_poly.pdbx_strand_id
1 'polypeptide(L)'
;MKTFEKLAAVALVAFGAVFAAANFARAANSWNLPGEEALRFDAKAIDVMCVLTGDCPADCGAGKRVMGLLRDTGELVLAIKNAGPFTGTAHDLKPFCNQVVTVDGLFTVNYSVKSFALQFVKPKDGDWRGANAFVKNWAAERKLDLKDDKVKKWFRNDEMINAIIEEQGKLGLKDKGITP
;
A
#
# COMPACT_ATOMS: atom_id res chain seq x y z
N MET A 1 -22.47 54.93 40.97
CA MET A 1 -23.21 53.64 40.87
C MET A 1 -23.67 53.51 39.43
N LYS A 2 -23.31 52.39 38.79
CA LYS A 2 -23.32 52.16 37.33
C LYS A 2 -24.75 52.01 36.78
N THR A 3 -25.08 52.65 35.66
CA THR A 3 -26.16 52.23 34.74
C THR A 3 -26.09 53.06 33.45
N PHE A 4 -25.42 52.53 32.43
CA PHE A 4 -25.75 52.84 31.03
C PHE A 4 -26.08 51.50 30.37
N GLU A 5 -27.38 51.29 30.22
CA GLU A 5 -27.98 50.19 29.50
C GLU A 5 -27.82 50.40 27.99
N LYS A 6 -27.47 49.30 27.31
CA LYS A 6 -28.03 48.84 26.03
C LYS A 6 -28.03 49.83 24.86
N LEU A 7 -27.12 49.59 23.93
CA LEU A 7 -27.42 49.53 22.50
C LEU A 7 -26.54 48.44 21.87
N ALA A 8 -26.99 47.21 22.05
CA ALA A 8 -26.65 46.11 21.16
C ALA A 8 -27.54 46.26 19.92
N ALA A 9 -26.95 46.57 18.77
CA ALA A 9 -27.65 46.50 17.49
C ALA A 9 -26.68 46.00 16.41
N VAL A 10 -26.81 44.70 16.15
CA VAL A 10 -26.76 44.06 14.81
C VAL A 10 -25.48 44.28 14.00
N ALA A 11 -24.54 43.35 14.15
CA ALA A 11 -23.65 42.90 13.08
C ALA A 11 -23.20 41.45 13.34
N LEU A 12 -24.17 40.54 13.46
CA LEU A 12 -23.94 39.12 13.67
C LEU A 12 -24.74 38.29 12.67
N VAL A 13 -24.41 38.35 11.38
CA VAL A 13 -24.68 37.27 10.40
C VAL A 13 -23.63 37.37 9.29
N ALA A 14 -23.10 36.23 8.85
CA ALA A 14 -22.26 36.02 7.65
C ALA A 14 -20.73 35.96 7.80
N PHE A 15 -20.21 35.33 8.87
CA PHE A 15 -18.86 34.72 8.81
C PHE A 15 -18.82 33.31 9.41
N GLY A 16 -19.92 32.57 9.26
CA GLY A 16 -20.02 31.17 9.63
C GLY A 16 -20.51 30.36 8.44
N ALA A 17 -19.60 29.87 7.61
CA ALA A 17 -19.72 28.66 6.77
C ALA A 17 -18.70 28.64 5.61
N VAL A 18 -17.39 28.75 5.90
CA VAL A 18 -16.35 28.19 5.01
C VAL A 18 -15.28 27.50 5.85
N PHE A 19 -15.70 26.67 6.80
CA PHE A 19 -14.93 25.45 7.09
C PHE A 19 -15.58 24.33 6.30
N ALA A 20 -15.59 24.48 4.97
CA ALA A 20 -15.46 23.30 4.14
C ALA A 20 -14.12 22.70 4.57
N ALA A 21 -14.17 21.66 5.39
CA ALA A 21 -13.05 20.76 5.52
C ALA A 21 -12.76 20.30 4.09
N ALA A 22 -11.82 20.99 3.44
CA ALA A 22 -11.12 20.45 2.31
C ALA A 22 -10.58 19.13 2.84
N ASN A 23 -11.26 18.04 2.49
CA ASN A 23 -10.68 16.72 2.54
C ASN A 23 -9.51 16.82 1.58
N PHE A 24 -8.36 17.30 2.07
CA PHE A 24 -7.11 17.29 1.34
C PHE A 24 -6.87 15.82 1.00
N ALA A 25 -7.20 15.47 -0.23
CA ALA A 25 -7.11 14.12 -0.76
C ALA A 25 -5.64 13.71 -0.64
N ARG A 26 -5.33 12.84 0.32
CA ARG A 26 -3.95 12.49 0.64
C ARG A 26 -3.39 11.54 -0.42
N ALA A 27 -2.78 12.07 -1.49
CA ALA A 27 -2.40 11.37 -2.72
C ALA A 27 -1.27 10.32 -2.62
N ALA A 28 -0.38 10.43 -1.62
CA ALA A 28 0.62 9.46 -1.14
C ALA A 28 1.72 10.25 -0.41
N ASN A 29 2.44 9.65 0.54
CA ASN A 29 3.60 10.30 1.14
C ASN A 29 4.84 10.00 0.29
N SER A 30 5.62 11.00 -0.12
CA SER A 30 6.87 10.79 -0.88
C SER A 30 7.86 9.88 -0.12
N TRP A 31 8.59 9.05 -0.86
CA TRP A 31 9.69 8.22 -0.36
C TRP A 31 11.06 8.64 -0.92
N ASN A 32 11.13 9.80 -1.59
CA ASN A 32 12.32 10.32 -2.27
C ASN A 32 12.90 9.37 -3.33
N LEU A 33 12.06 8.60 -4.01
CA LEU A 33 12.44 7.77 -5.15
C LEU A 33 12.62 8.61 -6.44
N PRO A 34 13.43 8.14 -7.39
CA PRO A 34 13.55 8.79 -8.69
C PRO A 34 12.22 8.82 -9.45
N GLY A 35 11.90 9.98 -10.04
CA GLY A 35 10.71 10.15 -10.88
C GLY A 35 9.40 9.93 -10.13
N GLU A 36 9.35 10.25 -8.84
CA GLU A 36 8.13 10.10 -8.04
C GLU A 36 6.97 10.95 -8.55
N GLU A 37 5.83 10.30 -8.72
CA GLU A 37 4.56 10.94 -9.04
C GLU A 37 3.48 10.35 -8.11
N ALA A 38 3.01 11.14 -7.15
CA ALA A 38 1.91 10.74 -6.28
C ALA A 38 0.60 10.69 -7.05
N LEU A 39 -0.11 9.57 -6.97
CA LEU A 39 -1.33 9.37 -7.72
C LEU A 39 -2.35 8.54 -6.95
N ARG A 40 -3.61 8.97 -7.09
CA ARG A 40 -4.80 8.23 -6.67
C ARG A 40 -5.67 7.92 -7.88
N PHE A 41 -6.12 6.67 -8.02
CA PHE A 41 -6.99 6.26 -9.11
C PHE A 41 -7.79 5.02 -8.75
N ASP A 42 -8.89 4.80 -9.47
CA ASP A 42 -9.67 3.57 -9.39
C ASP A 42 -9.14 2.53 -10.38
N ALA A 43 -9.08 1.28 -9.95
CA ALA A 43 -8.69 0.16 -10.80
C ALA A 43 -9.24 -1.16 -10.24
N LYS A 44 -9.39 -2.15 -11.13
CA LYS A 44 -9.69 -3.53 -10.73
C LYS A 44 -8.40 -4.20 -10.24
N ALA A 45 -8.40 -4.69 -9.00
CA ALA A 45 -7.32 -5.54 -8.51
C ALA A 45 -7.40 -6.92 -9.18
N ILE A 46 -6.33 -7.36 -9.83
CA ILE A 46 -6.35 -8.56 -10.69
C ILE A 46 -4.99 -9.29 -10.69
N ASP A 47 -4.99 -10.58 -10.99
CA ASP A 47 -3.76 -11.32 -11.31
C ASP A 47 -3.17 -10.82 -12.64
N VAL A 48 -1.90 -10.42 -12.63
CA VAL A 48 -1.19 -9.97 -13.84
C VAL A 48 -1.17 -11.06 -14.91
N MET A 49 -1.00 -12.34 -14.54
CA MET A 49 -0.97 -13.44 -15.51
C MET A 49 -2.33 -13.65 -16.18
N CYS A 50 -3.43 -13.50 -15.45
CA CYS A 50 -4.77 -13.55 -16.02
C CYS A 50 -4.97 -12.54 -17.15
N VAL A 51 -4.45 -11.31 -16.98
CA VAL A 51 -4.53 -10.27 -18.02
C VAL A 51 -3.63 -10.58 -19.21
N LEU A 52 -2.41 -11.06 -18.97
CA LEU A 52 -1.41 -11.24 -20.02
C LEU A 52 -1.58 -12.54 -20.82
N THR A 53 -2.10 -13.61 -20.20
CA THR A 53 -2.12 -14.95 -20.81
C THR A 53 -3.50 -15.60 -20.82
N GLY A 54 -4.47 -15.06 -20.06
CA GLY A 54 -5.76 -15.69 -19.83
C GLY A 54 -5.75 -16.83 -18.79
N ASP A 55 -4.60 -17.13 -18.17
CA ASP A 55 -4.54 -18.05 -17.01
C ASP A 55 -5.08 -17.35 -15.76
N CYS A 56 -6.37 -17.55 -15.49
CA CYS A 56 -7.12 -16.89 -14.43
C CYS A 56 -7.51 -17.89 -13.32
N PRO A 57 -6.59 -18.31 -12.45
CA PRO A 57 -6.93 -19.16 -11.32
C PRO A 57 -7.92 -18.46 -10.37
N ALA A 58 -8.73 -19.26 -9.67
CA ALA A 58 -9.61 -18.76 -8.63
C ALA A 58 -8.85 -17.93 -7.58
N ASP A 59 -9.53 -16.94 -6.99
CA ASP A 59 -8.99 -16.04 -5.97
C ASP A 59 -7.66 -15.38 -6.34
N CYS A 60 -7.44 -15.13 -7.64
CA CYS A 60 -6.20 -14.57 -8.19
C CYS A 60 -4.96 -15.36 -7.72
N GLY A 61 -5.10 -16.69 -7.64
CA GLY A 61 -4.04 -17.60 -7.18
C GLY A 61 -3.75 -17.51 -5.68
N ALA A 62 -4.71 -17.06 -4.88
CA ALA A 62 -4.71 -17.09 -3.41
C ALA A 62 -3.50 -16.43 -2.73
N GLY A 63 -2.88 -15.44 -3.38
CA GLY A 63 -1.70 -14.72 -2.88
C GLY A 63 -0.36 -15.30 -3.33
N LYS A 64 -0.37 -16.32 -4.19
CA LYS A 64 0.85 -16.89 -4.81
C LYS A 64 1.17 -16.26 -6.17
N ARG A 65 0.34 -15.33 -6.65
CA ARG A 65 0.48 -14.63 -7.92
C ARG A 65 0.83 -13.16 -7.69
N VAL A 66 1.46 -12.55 -8.69
CA VAL A 66 1.68 -11.11 -8.71
C VAL A 66 0.37 -10.41 -9.04
N MET A 67 -0.05 -9.50 -8.17
CA MET A 67 -1.26 -8.71 -8.37
C MET A 67 -0.93 -7.40 -9.08
N GLY A 68 -1.84 -6.95 -9.92
CA GLY A 68 -1.80 -5.68 -10.64
C GLY A 68 -3.11 -4.92 -10.49
N LEU A 69 -3.15 -3.74 -11.13
CA LEU A 69 -4.28 -2.83 -11.11
C LEU A 69 -4.69 -2.51 -12.55
N LEU A 70 -5.81 -3.07 -13.00
CA LEU A 70 -6.33 -2.85 -14.35
C LEU A 70 -7.29 -1.66 -14.34
N ARG A 71 -6.91 -0.58 -15.01
CA ARG A 71 -7.77 0.59 -15.20
C ARG A 71 -8.90 0.28 -16.19
N ASP A 72 -9.96 1.07 -16.15
CA ASP A 72 -11.08 1.01 -17.10
C ASP A 72 -10.65 1.29 -18.55
N THR A 73 -9.57 2.05 -18.74
CA THR A 73 -8.90 2.29 -20.03
C THR A 73 -8.22 1.04 -20.62
N GLY A 74 -8.12 -0.05 -19.85
CA GLY A 74 -7.36 -1.24 -20.23
C GLY A 74 -5.88 -1.18 -19.86
N GLU A 75 -5.39 -0.09 -19.27
CA GLU A 75 -4.02 0.02 -18.79
C GLU A 75 -3.80 -0.91 -17.58
N LEU A 76 -2.84 -1.83 -17.69
CA LEU A 76 -2.38 -2.66 -16.57
C LEU A 76 -1.23 -1.99 -15.83
N VAL A 77 -1.50 -1.52 -14.61
CA VAL A 77 -0.50 -0.92 -13.74
C VAL A 77 0.13 -1.99 -12.85
N LEU A 78 1.47 -2.11 -12.93
CA LEU A 78 2.26 -3.03 -12.10
C LEU A 78 2.48 -2.45 -10.70
N ALA A 79 1.69 -2.93 -9.74
CA ALA A 79 1.80 -2.57 -8.34
C ALA A 79 2.81 -3.48 -7.62
N ILE A 80 4.11 -3.23 -7.77
CA ILE A 80 5.17 -4.17 -7.34
C ILE A 80 5.70 -3.91 -5.93
N LYS A 81 5.36 -2.77 -5.32
CA LYS A 81 5.85 -2.38 -3.99
C LYS A 81 4.69 -1.94 -3.10
N ASN A 82 4.74 -2.29 -1.83
CA ASN A 82 3.82 -1.79 -0.80
C ASN A 82 4.57 -1.01 0.29
N ALA A 83 3.94 -0.64 1.41
CA ALA A 83 4.60 0.08 2.51
C ALA A 83 5.48 -0.80 3.42
N GLY A 84 5.44 -2.14 3.26
CA GLY A 84 6.27 -3.07 4.03
C GLY A 84 7.70 -3.22 3.47
N PRO A 85 8.72 -3.44 4.32
CA PRO A 85 10.09 -3.69 3.86
C PRO A 85 10.17 -5.06 3.17
N PHE A 86 10.77 -5.10 1.96
CA PHE A 86 10.98 -6.31 1.16
C PHE A 86 9.71 -7.13 0.87
N THR A 87 8.57 -6.47 0.79
CA THR A 87 7.27 -7.09 0.47
C THR A 87 6.63 -6.46 -0.76
N GLY A 88 5.85 -7.26 -1.48
CA GLY A 88 5.00 -6.82 -2.59
C GLY A 88 3.54 -6.60 -2.17
N THR A 89 2.69 -6.23 -3.12
CA THR A 89 1.28 -5.87 -2.90
C THR A 89 0.31 -7.05 -2.89
N ALA A 90 0.79 -8.28 -3.12
CA ALA A 90 -0.09 -9.44 -3.31
C ALA A 90 -1.04 -9.67 -2.13
N HIS A 91 -0.55 -9.56 -0.89
CA HIS A 91 -1.40 -9.69 0.32
C HIS A 91 -2.33 -8.51 0.53
N ASP A 92 -1.99 -7.33 0.00
CA ASP A 92 -2.80 -6.12 0.11
C ASP A 92 -3.97 -6.14 -0.87
N LEU A 93 -3.76 -6.69 -2.08
CA LEU A 93 -4.73 -6.70 -3.17
C LEU A 93 -5.54 -7.99 -3.26
N LYS A 94 -5.02 -9.13 -2.78
CA LYS A 94 -5.72 -10.43 -2.76
C LYS A 94 -7.16 -10.34 -2.24
N PRO A 95 -7.46 -9.63 -1.12
CA PRO A 95 -8.83 -9.54 -0.59
C PRO A 95 -9.83 -8.87 -1.55
N PHE A 96 -9.33 -8.19 -2.58
CA PHE A 96 -10.11 -7.44 -3.56
C PHE A 96 -9.98 -8.03 -4.97
N CYS A 97 -9.57 -9.29 -5.09
CA CYS A 97 -9.45 -9.96 -6.40
C CYS A 97 -10.73 -9.77 -7.24
N ASN A 98 -10.56 -9.27 -8.47
CA ASN A 98 -11.63 -8.92 -9.41
C ASN A 98 -12.60 -7.81 -8.96
N GLN A 99 -12.27 -7.08 -7.91
CA GLN A 99 -13.04 -5.95 -7.42
C GLN A 99 -12.37 -4.62 -7.80
N VAL A 100 -13.18 -3.60 -8.03
CA VAL A 100 -12.70 -2.23 -8.21
C VAL A 100 -12.38 -1.64 -6.84
N VAL A 101 -11.19 -1.07 -6.73
CA VAL A 101 -10.68 -0.37 -5.55
C VAL A 101 -10.13 0.99 -5.95
N THR A 102 -10.21 1.96 -5.04
CA THR A 102 -9.42 3.19 -5.13
C THR A 102 -8.05 2.92 -4.51
N VAL A 103 -6.99 3.15 -5.26
CA VAL A 103 -5.61 3.04 -4.79
C VAL A 103 -4.96 4.40 -4.65
N ASP A 104 -3.98 4.48 -3.77
CA ASP A 104 -3.21 5.68 -3.47
C ASP A 104 -1.74 5.28 -3.27
N GLY A 105 -0.83 5.96 -3.97
CA GLY A 105 0.56 5.54 -4.01
C GLY A 105 1.44 6.40 -4.90
N LEU A 106 2.65 5.91 -5.16
CA LEU A 106 3.66 6.62 -5.93
C LEU A 106 3.96 5.82 -7.19
N PHE A 107 3.86 6.46 -8.35
CA PHE A 107 4.65 6.01 -9.48
C PHE A 107 6.12 6.36 -9.25
N THR A 108 7.00 5.48 -9.71
CA THR A 108 8.45 5.71 -9.80
C THR A 108 8.95 5.15 -11.12
N VAL A 109 10.06 5.67 -11.61
CA VAL A 109 10.72 5.20 -12.83
C VAL A 109 12.14 4.79 -12.49
N ASN A 110 12.49 3.55 -12.82
CA ASN A 110 13.85 3.04 -12.72
C ASN A 110 14.19 2.23 -13.98
N TYR A 111 15.32 2.53 -14.63
CA TYR A 111 15.74 1.92 -15.90
C TYR A 111 14.60 1.80 -16.94
N SER A 112 13.86 2.88 -17.13
CA SER A 112 12.69 2.96 -18.05
C SER A 112 11.48 2.09 -17.68
N VAL A 113 11.49 1.45 -16.51
CA VAL A 113 10.33 0.72 -15.98
C VAL A 113 9.54 1.65 -15.06
N LYS A 114 8.32 2.01 -15.46
CA LYS A 114 7.36 2.71 -14.60
C LYS A 114 6.64 1.68 -13.72
N SER A 115 6.71 1.85 -12.42
CA SER A 115 6.10 0.94 -11.45
C SER A 115 5.36 1.72 -10.37
N PHE A 116 4.35 1.08 -9.77
CA PHE A 116 3.52 1.71 -8.75
C PHE A 116 3.82 1.11 -7.36
N ALA A 117 4.16 2.00 -6.43
CA ALA A 117 4.30 1.71 -5.01
C ALA A 117 2.99 2.05 -4.30
N LEU A 118 2.20 1.01 -4.02
CA LEU A 118 0.94 1.12 -3.31
C LEU A 118 1.18 1.51 -1.85
N GLN A 119 0.52 2.57 -1.38
CA GLN A 119 0.56 2.98 0.02
C GLN A 119 -0.76 2.72 0.72
N PHE A 120 -1.88 2.98 0.04
CA PHE A 120 -3.21 2.72 0.56
C PHE A 120 -4.13 2.15 -0.50
N VAL A 121 -5.07 1.32 -0.04
CA VAL A 121 -6.16 0.77 -0.83
C VAL A 121 -7.47 1.00 -0.10
N LYS A 122 -8.51 1.37 -0.84
CA LYS A 122 -9.86 1.57 -0.34
C LYS A 122 -10.84 0.81 -1.24
N PRO A 123 -11.61 -0.16 -0.71
CA PRO A 123 -12.75 -0.71 -1.43
C PRO A 123 -13.85 0.34 -1.54
N LYS A 124 -14.72 0.22 -2.55
CA LYS A 124 -15.77 1.19 -2.89
C LYS A 124 -16.55 1.72 -1.67
N ASP A 125 -16.99 0.79 -0.80
CA ASP A 125 -17.83 1.08 0.37
C ASP A 125 -17.11 0.80 1.70
N GLY A 126 -15.79 1.03 1.77
CA GLY A 126 -15.04 0.83 3.00
C GLY A 126 -13.97 1.87 3.28
N ASP A 127 -13.24 1.63 4.36
CA ASP A 127 -12.19 2.52 4.83
C ASP A 127 -10.86 2.31 4.11
N TRP A 128 -10.05 3.36 4.12
CA TRP A 128 -8.66 3.30 3.69
C TRP A 128 -7.86 2.30 4.53
N ARG A 129 -7.10 1.44 3.86
CA ARG A 129 -6.19 0.48 4.48
C ARG A 129 -4.77 0.76 4.02
N GLY A 130 -3.84 0.83 4.96
CA GLY A 130 -2.42 0.86 4.64
C GLY A 130 -2.00 -0.45 3.98
N ALA A 131 -1.21 -0.35 2.90
CA ALA A 131 -0.69 -1.48 2.14
C ALA A 131 0.51 -2.09 2.86
N ASN A 132 0.24 -2.80 3.96
CA ASN A 132 1.24 -3.50 4.79
C ASN A 132 0.71 -4.85 5.30
N ALA A 133 -0.21 -5.47 4.57
CA ALA A 133 -0.90 -6.70 4.97
C ALA A 133 0.06 -7.87 5.18
N PHE A 134 1.13 -7.99 4.38
CA PHE A 134 2.12 -9.06 4.57
C PHE A 134 2.69 -9.05 5.99
N VAL A 135 3.21 -7.91 6.45
CA VAL A 135 3.86 -7.81 7.77
C VAL A 135 2.86 -8.07 8.89
N LYS A 136 1.61 -7.63 8.73
CA LYS A 136 0.52 -7.93 9.68
C LYS A 136 0.21 -9.42 9.75
N ASN A 137 0.13 -10.10 8.61
CA ASN A 137 -0.13 -11.53 8.54
C ASN A 137 1.04 -12.33 9.13
N TRP A 138 2.27 -11.96 8.77
CA TRP A 138 3.49 -12.57 9.30
C TRP A 138 3.55 -12.51 10.83
N ALA A 139 3.18 -11.36 11.41
CA ALA A 139 3.11 -11.18 12.85
C ALA A 139 1.98 -12.00 13.48
N ALA A 140 0.79 -12.03 12.85
CA ALA A 140 -0.36 -12.78 13.34
C ALA A 140 -0.10 -14.29 13.37
N GLU A 141 0.50 -14.85 12.33
CA GLU A 141 0.90 -16.27 12.25
C GLU A 141 1.86 -16.66 13.38
N ARG A 142 2.68 -15.71 13.83
CA ARG A 142 3.65 -15.88 14.93
C ARG A 142 3.13 -15.40 16.28
N LYS A 143 1.87 -14.96 16.36
CA LYS A 143 1.22 -14.42 17.57
C LYS A 143 2.02 -13.28 18.22
N LEU A 144 2.59 -12.41 17.39
CA LEU A 144 3.37 -11.24 17.83
C LEU A 144 2.53 -9.96 17.76
N ASP A 145 2.77 -9.04 18.70
CA ASP A 145 2.22 -7.69 18.63
C ASP A 145 2.90 -6.90 17.50
N LEU A 146 2.14 -6.06 16.77
CA LEU A 146 2.67 -5.29 15.65
C LEU A 146 3.78 -4.29 16.04
N LYS A 147 3.88 -3.93 17.33
CA LYS A 147 4.92 -3.03 17.86
C LYS A 147 6.20 -3.78 18.23
N ASP A 148 6.19 -5.11 18.25
CA ASP A 148 7.36 -5.93 18.55
C ASP A 148 8.50 -5.62 17.56
N ASP A 149 9.72 -5.50 18.07
CA ASP A 149 10.89 -5.20 17.26
C ASP A 149 11.22 -6.29 16.23
N LYS A 150 10.81 -7.54 16.50
CA LYS A 150 10.89 -8.63 15.52
C LYS A 150 10.04 -8.35 14.30
N VAL A 151 8.85 -7.77 14.47
CA VAL A 151 7.93 -7.44 13.36
C VAL A 151 8.51 -6.32 12.50
N LYS A 152 9.11 -5.29 13.11
CA LYS A 152 9.80 -4.21 12.37
C LYS A 152 10.95 -4.73 11.50
N LYS A 153 11.56 -5.84 11.92
CA LYS A 153 12.67 -6.53 11.23
C LYS A 153 12.24 -7.93 10.79
N TRP A 154 11.00 -8.10 10.33
CA TRP A 154 10.42 -9.43 10.04
C TRP A 154 11.36 -10.31 9.21
N PHE A 155 11.98 -9.73 8.17
CA PHE A 155 12.88 -10.41 7.23
C PHE A 155 14.16 -10.98 7.88
N ARG A 156 14.54 -10.48 9.07
CA ARG A 156 15.67 -11.01 9.85
C ARG A 156 15.24 -12.11 10.83
N ASN A 157 13.94 -12.20 11.11
CA ASN A 157 13.37 -13.08 12.11
C ASN A 157 12.50 -14.18 11.50
N ASP A 158 12.36 -14.21 10.17
CA ASP A 158 11.62 -15.23 9.47
C ASP A 158 12.41 -16.55 9.44
N GLU A 159 11.78 -17.64 9.86
CA GLU A 159 12.45 -18.94 9.99
C GLU A 159 12.87 -19.51 8.64
N MET A 160 12.08 -19.30 7.58
CA MET A 160 12.39 -19.79 6.24
C MET A 160 13.59 -19.06 5.65
N ILE A 161 13.63 -17.73 5.77
CA ILE A 161 14.77 -16.93 5.32
C ILE A 161 16.04 -17.37 6.05
N ASN A 162 15.98 -17.54 7.38
CA ASN A 162 17.13 -17.97 8.17
C ASN A 162 17.62 -19.37 7.78
N ALA A 163 16.71 -20.32 7.53
CA ALA A 163 17.07 -21.66 7.06
C ALA A 163 17.76 -21.62 5.68
N ILE A 164 17.24 -20.84 4.74
CA ILE A 164 17.87 -20.67 3.41
C ILE A 164 19.27 -20.06 3.53
N ILE A 165 19.46 -19.07 4.41
CA ILE A 165 20.77 -18.45 4.62
C ILE A 165 21.77 -19.43 5.25
N GLU A 166 21.33 -20.26 6.18
CA GLU A 166 22.18 -21.30 6.78
C GLU A 166 22.64 -22.32 5.74
N GLU A 167 21.72 -22.77 4.89
CA GLU A 167 21.95 -23.73 3.82
C GLU A 167 22.86 -23.15 2.73
N GLN A 168 22.52 -21.97 2.20
CA GLN A 168 23.08 -21.44 0.94
C GLN A 168 24.06 -20.27 1.15
N GLY A 169 24.22 -19.80 2.39
CA GLY A 169 24.97 -18.59 2.71
C GLY A 169 24.20 -17.31 2.35
N LYS A 170 24.61 -16.16 2.89
CA LYS A 170 23.87 -14.89 2.66
C LYS A 170 23.84 -14.42 1.20
N LEU A 171 24.79 -14.90 0.38
CA LEU A 171 24.83 -14.62 -1.07
C LEU A 171 24.17 -15.72 -1.91
N GLY A 172 23.78 -16.85 -1.32
CA GLY A 172 23.28 -18.02 -2.06
C GLY A 172 24.36 -18.74 -2.88
N LEU A 173 25.64 -18.60 -2.51
CA LEU A 173 26.80 -19.10 -3.26
C LEU A 173 27.75 -19.95 -2.41
N LYS A 174 27.27 -20.47 -1.27
CA LYS A 174 28.07 -21.29 -0.35
C LYS A 174 28.55 -22.58 -1.03
N ASP A 175 27.75 -23.17 -1.92
CA ASP A 175 28.10 -24.31 -2.77
C ASP A 175 29.29 -24.03 -3.69
N LYS A 176 29.50 -22.76 -4.05
CA LYS A 176 30.65 -22.29 -4.83
C LYS A 176 31.84 -21.86 -3.98
N GLY A 177 31.79 -22.09 -2.67
CA GLY A 177 32.83 -21.68 -1.73
C GLY A 177 32.92 -20.16 -1.51
N ILE A 178 31.93 -19.39 -1.97
CA ILE A 178 31.91 -17.94 -1.82
C ILE A 178 31.11 -17.60 -0.55
N THR A 179 31.82 -17.15 0.48
CA THR A 179 31.21 -16.64 1.72
C THR A 179 31.43 -15.13 1.85
N PRO A 180 30.39 -14.35 2.15
CA PRO A 180 30.49 -12.91 2.43
C PRO A 180 31.13 -12.59 3.78
#